data_AF-A0A161XLN6-F1
#
_entry.id   AF-A0A161XLN6-F1
#
_cell.length_a   1.000
_cell.length_b   1.000
_cell.length_c   1.000
_cell.angle_alpha   90.00
_cell.angle_beta   90.00
_cell.angle_gamma   90.00
#
_symmetry.space_group_name_H-M   'P 1'
#
loop_
_entity.id
_entity.type
_entity.pdbx_description
1 polymer ?
#
loop_
_entity_poly.entity_id
_entity_poly.type
_entity_poly.pdbx_seq_one_letter_code
_entity_poly.pdbx_strand_id
1 'polypeptide(L)'
;MQVLKRAIKPQTYISFLHIYPTTWGTAGDICLVRKSLADESVSKFVGYKLQLVVPKGMERHELAGVPVIKIAGHVGDGHPKDKHSEWEAYEGIDRELALAAMKPWNFKLIELTN
;
A
#
# COMPACT_ATOMS: atom_id res chain seq x y z
N MET A 1 -16.55 -28.35 15.02
CA MET A 1 -16.79 -27.15 14.18
C MET A 1 -16.00 -27.28 12.89
N GLN A 2 -16.66 -27.48 11.74
CA GLN A 2 -15.97 -27.44 10.45
C GLN A 2 -15.70 -25.97 10.09
N VAL A 3 -14.43 -25.58 10.09
CA VAL A 3 -14.00 -24.27 9.60
C VAL A 3 -14.18 -24.29 8.08
N LEU A 4 -15.29 -23.75 7.60
CA LEU A 4 -15.49 -23.45 6.19
C LEU A 4 -14.42 -22.42 5.79
N LYS A 5 -13.29 -22.90 5.25
CA LYS A 5 -12.28 -22.06 4.60
C LYS A 5 -12.93 -21.44 3.36
N ARG A 6 -13.62 -20.31 3.55
CA ARG A 6 -14.13 -19.51 2.42
C ARG A 6 -12.93 -19.14 1.56
N ALA A 7 -12.94 -19.59 0.31
CA ALA A 7 -11.99 -19.13 -0.69
C ALA A 7 -12.05 -17.60 -0.75
N ILE A 8 -10.95 -16.94 -0.38
CA ILE A 8 -10.88 -15.49 -0.37
C ILE A 8 -10.68 -15.05 -1.82
N LYS A 9 -11.74 -14.52 -2.44
CA LYS A 9 -11.66 -14.05 -3.82
C LYS A 9 -10.73 -12.82 -3.88
N PRO A 10 -9.80 -12.76 -4.85
CA PRO A 10 -9.03 -11.56 -5.13
C PRO A 10 -9.97 -10.39 -5.41
N GLN A 11 -9.58 -9.19 -4.98
CA GLN A 11 -10.29 -7.95 -5.25
C GLN A 11 -9.39 -6.99 -6.01
N THR A 12 -10.00 -6.07 -6.74
CA THR A 12 -9.25 -5.04 -7.48
C THR A 12 -8.96 -3.85 -6.58
N TYR A 13 -7.67 -3.54 -6.45
CA TYR A 13 -7.15 -2.37 -5.75
C TYR A 13 -6.42 -1.46 -6.72
N ILE A 14 -6.31 -0.18 -6.36
CA ILE A 14 -5.40 0.78 -6.97
C ILE A 14 -4.24 0.95 -5.99
N SER A 15 -3.04 0.57 -6.41
CA SER A 15 -1.77 0.90 -5.75
C SER A 15 -1.36 2.29 -6.17
N PHE A 16 -1.27 3.21 -5.22
CA PHE A 16 -0.92 4.61 -5.45
C PHE A 16 0.16 5.08 -4.48
N LEU A 17 0.98 6.01 -4.95
CA LEU A 17 2.00 6.65 -4.13
C LEU A 17 1.42 7.91 -3.48
N HIS A 18 1.38 7.93 -2.15
CA HIS A 18 0.96 9.08 -1.36
C HIS A 18 2.19 9.81 -0.82
N ILE A 19 2.45 11.02 -1.31
CA ILE A 19 3.54 11.88 -0.84
C ILE A 19 2.93 13.01 0.00
N TYR A 20 3.50 13.27 1.17
CA TYR A 20 3.01 14.31 2.09
C TYR A 20 4.17 15.01 2.81
N PRO A 21 4.00 16.30 3.19
CA PRO A 21 5.01 17.04 3.93
C PRO A 21 5.10 16.56 5.39
N THR A 22 6.31 16.58 5.93
CA THR A 22 6.63 16.28 7.34
C THR A 22 7.52 17.39 7.90
N THR A 23 7.72 17.41 9.23
CA THR A 23 8.59 18.39 9.91
C THR A 23 10.07 18.28 9.50
N TRP A 24 10.47 17.17 8.90
CA TRP A 24 11.85 16.91 8.45
C TRP A 24 11.97 16.81 6.92
N GLY A 25 10.91 17.13 6.17
CA GLY A 25 10.92 17.12 4.70
C GLY A 25 9.61 16.60 4.10
N THR A 26 9.68 15.57 3.27
CA THR A 26 8.53 14.87 2.70
C THR A 26 8.63 13.37 2.90
N ALA A 27 7.54 12.73 3.29
CA ALA A 27 7.44 11.28 3.37
C ALA A 27 6.62 10.72 2.20
N GLY A 28 6.79 9.43 1.93
CA GLY A 28 6.08 8.70 0.89
C GLY A 28 5.59 7.35 1.38
N ASP A 29 4.31 7.07 1.14
CA ASP A 29 3.68 5.79 1.44
C ASP A 29 3.13 5.15 0.16
N ILE A 30 3.34 3.84 -0.03
CA ILE A 30 2.59 3.05 -1.01
C ILE A 30 1.30 2.60 -0.36
N CYS A 31 0.18 2.97 -0.97
CA CYS A 31 -1.15 2.69 -0.44
C CYS A 31 -1.98 1.86 -1.42
N LEU A 32 -2.89 1.05 -0.88
CA LEU A 32 -3.95 0.40 -1.65
C LEU A 32 -5.30 1.01 -1.31
N VAL A 33 -6.07 1.36 -2.33
CA VAL A 33 -7.50 1.69 -2.21
C VAL A 33 -8.31 0.69 -3.02
N ARG A 34 -9.43 0.20 -2.48
CA ARG A 34 -10.30 -0.70 -3.25
C ARG A 34 -10.89 0.11 -4.40
N LYS A 35 -10.81 -0.43 -5.63
CA LYS A 35 -11.27 0.28 -6.83
C LYS A 35 -12.72 0.79 -6.71
N SER A 36 -13.63 -0.02 -6.17
CA SER A 36 -15.02 0.40 -5.98
C SER A 36 -15.17 1.65 -5.11
N LEU A 37 -14.34 1.78 -4.06
CA LEU A 37 -14.37 2.95 -3.17
C LEU A 37 -13.67 4.16 -3.79
N ALA A 38 -12.62 3.93 -4.58
CA ALA A 38 -11.97 4.99 -5.33
C ALA A 38 -12.87 5.56 -6.43
N ASP A 39 -13.66 4.71 -7.10
CA ASP A 39 -14.60 5.11 -8.16
C ASP A 39 -15.78 5.93 -7.59
N GLU A 40 -16.19 5.66 -6.35
CA GLU A 40 -17.24 6.41 -5.63
C GLU A 40 -16.71 7.70 -4.97
N SER A 41 -15.38 7.84 -4.85
CA SER A 41 -14.76 9.00 -4.21
C SER A 41 -14.79 10.24 -5.09
N VAL A 42 -14.89 11.41 -4.45
CA VAL A 42 -14.70 12.71 -5.10
C VAL A 42 -13.21 12.94 -5.43
N SER A 43 -12.30 12.29 -4.71
CA SER A 43 -10.86 12.38 -4.90
C SER A 43 -10.37 11.40 -5.96
N LYS A 44 -9.47 11.87 -6.83
CA LYS A 44 -8.86 11.04 -7.87
C LYS A 44 -7.62 10.33 -7.34
N PHE A 45 -7.66 9.01 -7.30
CA PHE A 45 -6.50 8.16 -7.00
C PHE A 45 -5.79 7.76 -8.29
N VAL A 46 -4.54 8.21 -8.46
CA VAL A 46 -3.71 7.91 -9.65
C VAL A 46 -2.68 6.86 -9.28
N GLY A 47 -2.73 5.72 -9.97
CA GLY A 47 -1.85 4.59 -9.69
C GLY A 47 -2.13 3.36 -10.54
N TYR A 48 -1.61 2.22 -10.12
CA TYR A 48 -1.69 0.95 -10.85
C TYR A 48 -2.77 0.03 -10.30
N LYS A 49 -3.55 -0.58 -11.19
CA LYS A 49 -4.58 -1.55 -10.81
C LYS A 49 -3.95 -2.91 -10.54
N LEU A 50 -4.33 -3.52 -9.42
CA LEU A 50 -3.83 -4.83 -8.99
C LEU A 50 -5.00 -5.70 -8.51
N GLN A 51 -4.92 -7.01 -8.77
CA GLN A 51 -5.81 -7.98 -8.17
C GLN A 51 -5.08 -8.66 -7.01
N LEU A 52 -5.55 -8.42 -5.78
CA LEU A 52 -4.88 -8.87 -4.57
C LEU A 52 -5.88 -9.54 -3.62
N VAL A 53 -5.39 -10.54 -2.88
CA VAL A 53 -6.09 -11.11 -1.74
C VAL A 53 -5.55 -10.43 -0.49
N VAL A 54 -6.34 -9.53 0.08
CA VAL A 54 -5.97 -8.79 1.29
C VAL A 54 -6.70 -9.40 2.50
N PRO A 55 -5.99 -9.80 3.58
CA PRO A 55 -6.61 -10.31 4.80
C PRO A 55 -7.61 -9.34 5.41
N LYS A 56 -8.69 -9.87 6.01
CA LYS A 56 -9.80 -9.04 6.52
C LYS A 56 -9.48 -8.17 7.74
N GLY A 57 -8.31 -8.34 8.36
CA GLY A 57 -7.91 -7.64 9.59
C GLY A 57 -6.75 -6.65 9.43
N MET A 58 -6.36 -6.31 8.20
CA MET A 58 -5.33 -5.28 8.01
C MET A 58 -5.82 -3.92 8.47
N GLU A 59 -4.91 -3.17 9.10
CA GLU A 59 -5.15 -1.79 9.51
C GLU A 59 -5.52 -0.94 8.28
N ARG A 60 -6.53 -0.09 8.47
CA ARG A 60 -6.99 0.84 7.44
C ARG A 60 -6.79 2.25 7.96
N HIS A 61 -6.11 3.04 7.15
CA HIS A 61 -6.02 4.47 7.32
C HIS A 61 -7.11 5.13 6.49
N GLU A 62 -7.29 6.43 6.68
CA GLU A 62 -8.19 7.22 5.87
C GLU A 62 -7.39 8.26 5.10
N LEU A 63 -7.65 8.38 3.79
CA LEU A 63 -7.12 9.44 2.96
C LEU A 63 -8.26 10.07 2.17
N ALA A 64 -8.46 11.38 2.37
CA ALA A 64 -9.56 12.13 1.76
C ALA A 64 -10.95 11.48 1.97
N GLY A 65 -11.22 10.99 3.17
CA GLY A 65 -12.50 10.34 3.51
C GLY A 65 -12.66 8.92 2.97
N VAL A 66 -11.61 8.34 2.36
CA VAL A 66 -11.64 6.99 1.78
C VAL A 66 -10.72 6.06 2.57
N PRO A 67 -11.16 4.85 2.92
CA PRO A 67 -10.31 3.89 3.58
C PRO A 67 -9.23 3.37 2.63
N VAL A 68 -7.98 3.46 3.07
CA VAL A 68 -6.77 3.02 2.37
C VAL A 68 -5.94 2.11 3.26
N ILE A 69 -5.14 1.25 2.66
CA ILE A 69 -4.21 0.38 3.38
C ILE A 69 -2.80 0.87 3.05
N LYS A 70 -2.05 1.27 4.08
CA LYS A 70 -0.64 1.60 3.91
C LYS A 70 0.16 0.30 3.83
N ILE A 71 0.96 0.16 2.79
CA ILE A 71 1.68 -1.08 2.46
C ILE A 71 3.15 -0.98 2.76
N ALA A 72 3.78 0.09 2.28
CA ALA A 72 5.19 0.33 2.52
C ALA A 72 5.45 1.82 2.71
N GLY A 73 6.35 2.14 3.62
CA GLY A 73 6.88 3.49 3.82
C GLY A 73 8.29 3.59 3.24
N HIS A 74 8.66 4.78 2.80
CA HIS A 74 10.03 5.05 2.38
C HIS A 74 10.98 5.07 3.59
N VAL A 75 12.17 4.49 3.45
CA VAL A 75 13.24 4.54 4.46
C VAL A 75 14.16 5.70 4.13
N GLY A 76 13.99 6.80 4.85
CA GLY A 76 14.83 7.99 4.73
C GLY A 76 14.11 9.24 5.22
N ASP A 77 14.79 10.06 6.01
CA ASP A 77 14.23 11.33 6.49
C ASP A 77 13.91 12.25 5.31
N GLY A 78 12.61 12.40 5.02
CA GLY A 78 12.10 13.59 4.37
C GLY A 78 12.45 13.81 2.89
N HIS A 79 12.83 12.79 2.12
CA HIS A 79 13.30 13.01 0.74
C HIS A 79 12.46 12.28 -0.33
N PRO A 80 11.96 12.97 -1.39
CA PRO A 80 11.50 12.28 -2.58
C PRO A 80 12.72 12.10 -3.50
N LYS A 81 13.52 11.05 -3.35
CA LYS A 81 14.64 10.82 -4.27
C LYS A 81 14.92 9.35 -4.58
N ASP A 82 14.96 9.11 -5.89
CA ASP A 82 15.40 7.93 -6.61
C ASP A 82 14.37 6.79 -6.78
N LYS A 83 14.23 6.35 -8.04
CA LYS A 83 13.48 5.15 -8.47
C LYS A 83 14.06 3.86 -7.88
N HIS A 84 15.25 3.94 -7.27
CA HIS A 84 15.92 2.87 -6.53
C HIS A 84 15.83 3.01 -5.01
N SER A 85 14.97 3.91 -4.51
CA SER A 85 14.68 4.08 -3.10
C SER A 85 14.41 2.76 -2.38
N GLU A 86 14.90 2.70 -1.15
CA GLU A 86 14.69 1.64 -0.19
C GLU A 86 13.34 1.86 0.53
N TRP A 87 12.51 0.83 0.56
CA TRP A 87 11.18 0.85 1.18
C TRP A 87 11.03 -0.26 2.19
N GLU A 88 10.28 -0.01 3.26
CA GLU A 88 9.98 -0.96 4.30
C GLU A 88 8.47 -1.23 4.34
N ALA A 89 8.09 -2.51 4.46
CA ALA A 89 6.69 -2.87 4.62
C ALA A 89 6.22 -2.44 6.01
N TYR A 90 5.00 -1.91 6.11
CA TYR A 90 4.43 -1.60 7.41
C TYR A 90 4.22 -2.87 8.25
N GLU A 91 4.26 -2.73 9.57
CA GLU A 91 4.01 -3.82 10.49
C GLU A 91 2.66 -4.50 10.19
N GLY A 92 2.65 -5.84 10.19
CA GLY A 92 1.46 -6.63 9.87
C GLY A 92 1.13 -6.74 8.37
N ILE A 93 1.91 -6.11 7.48
CA ILE A 93 1.81 -6.30 6.04
C ILE A 93 2.69 -7.46 5.60
N ASP A 94 2.05 -8.46 4.97
CA ASP A 94 2.76 -9.60 4.41
C ASP A 94 3.72 -9.17 3.28
N ARG A 95 4.91 -9.77 3.27
CA ARG A 95 5.98 -9.45 2.32
C ARG A 95 5.54 -9.64 0.87
N GLU A 96 4.80 -10.70 0.55
CA GLU A 96 4.33 -10.94 -0.81
C GLU A 96 3.31 -9.88 -1.23
N LEU A 97 2.45 -9.44 -0.31
CA LEU A 97 1.52 -8.34 -0.57
C LEU A 97 2.27 -7.04 -0.83
N ALA A 98 3.29 -6.72 -0.03
CA ALA A 98 4.12 -5.53 -0.21
C ALA A 98 4.84 -5.53 -1.57
N LEU A 99 5.51 -6.64 -1.90
CA LEU A 99 6.17 -6.81 -3.19
C LEU A 99 5.18 -6.69 -4.36
N ALA A 100 4.00 -7.29 -4.26
CA ALA A 100 3.00 -7.21 -5.32
C ALA A 100 2.48 -5.77 -5.52
N ALA A 101 2.27 -5.02 -4.43
CA ALA A 101 1.82 -3.64 -4.47
C ALA A 101 2.88 -2.68 -5.02
N MET A 102 4.16 -2.94 -4.73
CA MET A 102 5.30 -2.12 -5.11
C MET A 102 5.86 -2.44 -6.50
N LYS A 103 5.70 -3.68 -6.98
CA LYS A 103 6.25 -4.13 -8.27
C LYS A 103 5.93 -3.21 -9.45
N PRO A 104 4.71 -2.67 -9.64
CA PRO A 104 4.40 -1.75 -10.74
C PRO A 104 5.21 -0.46 -10.71
N TRP A 105 5.67 -0.05 -9.52
CA TRP A 105 6.46 1.15 -9.30
C TRP A 105 7.96 0.90 -9.48
N ASN A 106 8.38 -0.35 -9.72
CA ASN A 106 9.78 -0.77 -9.82
C ASN A 106 10.61 -0.44 -8.55
N PHE A 107 9.94 -0.37 -7.40
CA PHE A 107 10.57 -0.14 -6.10
C PHE A 107 11.10 -1.44 -5.48
N LYS A 108 12.13 -1.31 -4.64
CA LYS A 108 12.74 -2.42 -3.92
C LYS A 108 12.29 -2.40 -2.46
N LEU A 109 11.80 -3.54 -1.98
CA LEU A 109 11.53 -3.75 -0.57
C LEU A 109 12.85 -4.15 0.10
N ILE A 110 13.25 -3.44 1.16
CA ILE A 110 14.40 -3.81 1.99
C ILE A 110 14.05 -5.12 2.70
N GLU A 111 14.98 -6.06 2.70
CA GLU A 111 14.85 -7.23 3.56
C GLU A 111 15.34 -6.84 4.95
N LEU A 112 14.44 -6.86 5.93
CA LEU A 112 14.84 -6.96 7.33
C LEU A 112 15.50 -8.33 7.50
N THR A 113 16.82 -8.40 7.34
CA THR A 113 17.61 -9.56 7.78
C THR A 113 17.48 -9.63 9.30
N ASN A 114 16.57 -10.48 9.79
CA ASN A 114 16.58 -10.93 11.18
C ASN A 114 17.74 -11.91 11.42
#